data_AF-W2QCR4-F1
#
_entry.id   AF-W2QCR4-F1
#
_cell.length_a   1.000
_cell.length_b   1.000
_cell.length_c   1.000
_cell.angle_alpha   90.00
_cell.angle_beta   90.00
_cell.angle_gamma   90.00
#
_symmetry.space_group_name_H-M   'P 1'
#
loop_
_entity.id
_entity.type
_entity.pdbx_description
1 polymer ?
#
loop_
_entity_poly.entity_id
_entity_poly.type
_entity_poly.pdbx_seq_one_letter_code
_entity_poly.pdbx_strand_id
1 'polypeptide(L)'
;MAQANGAISSEANEGLLVLVIDTNPVHWFALGGSTADRAGLQQLISSTLVFVNSYLLLHRSNRIVIIAAHAGKSTMLYPDPEQDDTTGSAEQAAKVNAGVLQRLQQLSDAPLDPAKPNQTAIAASLSRSLCFINRAINEEPDLRPRILVIQKSPDVSEHYIAIMNGIFSAQKKNVAVDACILSTEHSSFMQQAAYLTGGIYYKPNDHSGLLQYLISIYLPDPSMRKLLKLPSQDSVDFRAMCFCHREVISTAYVCPVCLSLFCEFRPICSTCGIRSHIQPKKNGLHKKRLRVD
;
A
#
# COMPACT_ATOMS: atom_id res chain seq x y z
N MET A 1 -45.94 -9.83 -10.42
CA MET A 1 -45.48 -10.71 -9.33
C MET A 1 -44.11 -11.26 -9.69
N ALA A 2 -43.06 -10.53 -9.30
CA ALA A 2 -41.70 -11.04 -9.11
C ALA A 2 -41.07 -10.04 -8.14
N GLN A 3 -40.91 -10.47 -6.89
CA GLN A 3 -40.58 -9.62 -5.76
C GLN A 3 -39.18 -9.02 -5.94
N ALA A 4 -39.13 -7.70 -6.10
CA ALA A 4 -37.93 -6.90 -5.86
C ALA A 4 -37.71 -6.77 -4.34
N ASN A 5 -37.37 -7.88 -3.68
CA ASN A 5 -36.80 -7.89 -2.34
C ASN A 5 -35.29 -8.05 -2.47
N GLY A 6 -34.63 -7.01 -2.99
CA GLY A 6 -33.23 -6.79 -2.68
C GLY A 6 -33.18 -6.22 -1.27
N ALA A 7 -33.11 -7.11 -0.27
CA ALA A 7 -32.86 -6.70 1.10
C ALA A 7 -31.62 -5.81 1.11
N ILE A 8 -31.82 -4.52 1.38
CA ILE A 8 -30.77 -3.67 1.92
C ILE A 8 -30.47 -4.35 3.25
N SER A 9 -29.40 -5.15 3.30
CA SER A 9 -28.89 -5.69 4.56
C SER A 9 -28.42 -4.49 5.38
N SER A 10 -29.37 -3.91 6.13
CA SER A 10 -29.21 -2.81 7.05
C SER A 10 -28.66 -3.33 8.38
N GLU A 11 -27.60 -4.13 8.32
CA GLU A 11 -26.77 -4.39 9.47
C GLU A 11 -25.54 -3.52 9.32
N ALA A 12 -25.36 -2.66 10.31
CA ALA A 12 -24.27 -1.72 10.40
C ALA A 12 -22.94 -2.48 10.40
N ASN A 13 -22.39 -2.69 9.20
CA ASN A 13 -21.16 -3.44 9.03
C ASN A 13 -20.04 -2.72 9.76
N GLU A 14 -19.42 -3.41 10.69
CA GLU A 14 -18.26 -2.90 11.42
C GLU A 14 -17.12 -2.69 10.42
N GLY A 15 -16.57 -1.48 10.39
CA GLY A 15 -15.48 -1.14 9.49
C GLY A 15 -14.13 -1.34 10.17
N LEU A 16 -13.19 -2.04 9.52
CA LEU A 16 -11.80 -2.06 9.95
C LEU A 16 -10.93 -1.23 9.00
N LEU A 17 -10.33 -0.16 9.51
CA LEU A 17 -9.34 0.61 8.77
C LEU A 17 -7.94 0.25 9.24
N VAL A 18 -7.12 -0.30 8.35
CA VAL A 18 -5.68 -0.45 8.56
C VAL A 18 -4.94 0.66 7.85
N LEU A 19 -4.33 1.54 8.62
CA LEU A 19 -3.57 2.67 8.15
C LEU A 19 -2.07 2.34 8.20
N VAL A 20 -1.40 2.40 7.05
CA VAL A 20 0.05 2.25 6.93
C VAL A 20 0.64 3.63 6.65
N ILE A 21 1.47 4.12 7.57
CA ILE A 21 2.16 5.42 7.45
C ILE A 21 3.63 5.15 7.18
N ASP A 22 4.15 5.69 6.09
CA ASP A 22 5.58 5.71 5.82
C ASP A 22 6.30 6.71 6.72
N THR A 23 7.19 6.22 7.59
CA THR A 23 7.96 7.01 8.55
C THR A 23 9.46 6.90 8.30
N ASN A 24 9.88 6.58 7.07
CA ASN A 24 11.30 6.49 6.73
C ASN A 24 12.00 7.87 6.87
N PRO A 25 12.91 8.05 7.84
CA PRO A 25 13.47 9.36 8.15
C PRO A 25 14.27 9.95 6.99
N VAL A 26 14.82 9.13 6.09
CA VAL A 26 15.64 9.60 4.96
C VAL A 26 14.82 10.34 3.91
N HIS A 27 13.54 9.98 3.72
CA HIS A 27 12.64 10.67 2.79
C HIS A 27 11.87 11.81 3.46
N TRP A 28 11.80 11.82 4.78
CA TRP A 28 11.19 12.89 5.54
C TRP A 28 12.15 14.04 5.83
N PHE A 29 13.40 13.73 6.16
CA PHE A 29 14.44 14.69 6.49
C PHE A 29 15.57 14.58 5.46
N ALA A 30 15.54 15.44 4.43
CA ALA A 30 16.65 15.52 3.49
C ALA A 30 17.95 15.89 4.23
N LEU A 31 19.12 15.58 3.64
CA LEU A 31 20.45 15.95 4.17
C LEU A 31 20.49 17.46 4.47
N GLY A 32 20.35 17.82 5.74
CA GLY A 32 20.27 19.20 6.22
C GLY A 32 19.11 19.49 7.18
N GLY A 33 18.10 18.61 7.26
CA GLY A 33 17.03 18.67 8.26
C GLY A 33 16.40 20.05 8.41
N SER A 34 15.75 20.56 7.37
CA SER A 34 15.12 21.88 7.45
C SER A 34 13.95 21.87 8.44
N THR A 35 13.65 23.01 9.06
CA THR A 35 12.47 23.17 9.92
C THR A 35 11.17 22.89 9.18
N ALA A 36 11.13 23.15 7.87
CA ALA A 36 10.01 22.85 6.99
C ALA A 36 9.75 21.34 6.86
N ASP A 37 10.80 20.51 6.82
CA ASP A 37 10.67 19.05 6.72
C ASP A 37 10.02 18.43 7.98
N ARG A 38 10.43 18.91 9.16
CA ARG A 38 9.82 18.53 10.45
C ARG A 38 8.36 18.98 10.52
N ALA A 39 8.08 20.20 10.08
CA ALA A 39 6.71 20.70 10.01
C ALA A 39 5.84 19.84 9.07
N GLY A 40 6.38 19.39 7.95
CA GLY A 40 5.69 18.52 7.00
C GLY A 40 5.29 17.16 7.59
N LEU A 41 6.20 16.48 8.30
CA LEU A 41 5.89 15.22 8.98
C LEU A 41 4.86 15.42 10.10
N GLN A 42 5.01 16.49 10.90
CA GLN A 42 4.08 16.82 11.97
C GLN A 42 2.67 17.13 11.43
N GLN A 43 2.59 17.87 10.33
CA GLN A 43 1.33 18.16 9.64
C GLN A 43 0.69 16.88 9.08
N LEU A 44 1.48 15.97 8.51
CA LEU A 44 0.99 14.66 8.08
C LEU A 44 0.37 13.90 9.25
N ILE A 45 1.11 13.75 10.35
CA ILE A 45 0.65 13.01 11.52
C ILE A 45 -0.63 13.65 12.06
N SER A 46 -0.64 14.98 12.25
CA SER A 46 -1.82 15.70 12.74
C SER A 46 -3.04 15.50 11.84
N SER A 47 -2.89 15.67 10.52
CA SER A 47 -3.96 15.46 9.54
C SER A 47 -4.47 14.03 9.55
N THR A 48 -3.55 13.07 9.71
CA THR A 48 -3.86 11.64 9.74
C THR A 48 -4.62 11.26 11.01
N LEU A 49 -4.25 11.81 12.17
CA LEU A 49 -4.97 11.59 13.43
C LEU A 49 -6.37 12.19 13.37
N VAL A 50 -6.54 13.38 12.80
CA VAL A 50 -7.88 13.98 12.58
C VAL A 50 -8.72 13.11 11.64
N PHE A 51 -8.13 12.56 10.59
CA PHE A 51 -8.79 11.61 9.69
C PHE A 51 -9.21 10.33 10.43
N VAL A 52 -8.33 9.74 11.25
CA VAL A 52 -8.64 8.55 12.07
C VAL A 52 -9.81 8.85 13.02
N ASN A 53 -9.77 9.98 13.71
CA ASN A 53 -10.87 10.42 14.57
C ASN A 53 -12.17 10.56 13.78
N SER A 54 -12.12 11.18 12.60
CA SER A 54 -13.29 11.34 11.73
C SER A 54 -13.86 9.99 11.29
N TYR A 55 -12.99 9.00 11.02
CA TYR A 55 -13.41 7.63 10.69
C TYR A 55 -14.08 6.94 11.87
N LEU A 56 -13.53 7.05 13.08
CA LEU A 56 -14.12 6.50 14.30
C LEU A 56 -15.48 7.12 14.63
N LEU A 57 -15.70 8.38 14.26
CA LEU A 57 -16.98 9.07 14.45
C LEU A 57 -18.08 8.59 13.51
N LEU A 58 -17.75 7.97 12.37
CA LEU A 58 -18.77 7.47 11.42
C LEU A 58 -19.59 6.32 12.00
N HIS A 59 -18.97 5.43 12.78
CA HIS A 59 -19.64 4.29 13.37
C HIS A 59 -18.95 3.85 14.66
N ARG A 60 -19.74 3.54 15.69
CA ARG A 60 -19.21 3.19 17.03
C ARG A 60 -18.38 1.90 17.04
N SER A 61 -18.72 0.95 16.17
CA SER A 61 -17.97 -0.29 16.02
C SER A 61 -16.78 -0.20 15.07
N ASN A 62 -16.43 0.99 14.57
CA ASN A 62 -15.27 1.11 13.70
C ASN A 62 -13.99 0.80 14.47
N ARG A 63 -13.20 -0.13 13.93
CA ARG A 63 -11.91 -0.54 14.46
C ARG A 63 -10.80 0.06 13.62
N ILE A 64 -9.68 0.38 14.26
CA ILE A 64 -8.52 0.97 13.61
C ILE A 64 -7.25 0.18 13.94
N VAL A 65 -6.35 0.13 12.97
CA VAL A 65 -4.99 -0.37 13.14
C VAL A 65 -4.07 0.64 12.48
N ILE A 66 -3.02 1.05 13.16
CA ILE A 66 -2.04 2.01 12.65
C ILE A 66 -0.68 1.33 12.68
N ILE A 67 -0.03 1.27 11.52
CA ILE A 67 1.28 0.65 11.31
C ILE A 67 2.22 1.69 10.74
N ALA A 68 3.40 1.83 11.35
CA ALA A 68 4.51 2.60 10.81
C ALA A 68 5.42 1.72 9.96
N ALA A 69 5.60 2.10 8.70
CA ALA A 69 6.66 1.58 7.84
C ALA A 69 7.92 2.44 8.04
N HIS A 70 8.74 2.08 9.02
CA HIS A 70 10.00 2.75 9.32
C HIS A 70 11.16 2.12 8.54
N ALA A 71 12.32 2.78 8.47
CA ALA A 71 13.50 2.29 7.76
C ALA A 71 13.92 0.90 8.28
N GLY A 72 13.75 -0.13 7.45
CA GLY A 72 14.07 -1.53 7.75
C GLY A 72 13.10 -2.24 8.71
N LYS A 73 12.13 -1.53 9.32
CA LYS A 73 11.26 -2.07 10.37
C LYS A 73 9.81 -1.64 10.20
N SER A 74 8.90 -2.61 10.17
CA SER A 74 7.46 -2.36 10.29
C SER A 74 7.04 -2.50 11.75
N THR A 75 6.48 -1.44 12.33
CA THR A 75 6.08 -1.40 13.75
C THR A 75 4.61 -1.04 13.87
N MET A 76 3.89 -1.74 14.74
CA MET A 76 2.49 -1.44 15.04
C MET A 76 2.42 -0.28 16.04
N LEU A 77 1.80 0.81 15.64
CA LEU A 77 1.57 1.98 16.50
C LEU A 77 0.31 1.80 17.35
N TYR A 78 -0.73 1.22 16.75
CA TYR A 78 -2.00 0.92 17.42
C TYR A 78 -2.71 -0.28 16.76
N PRO A 79 -3.44 -1.13 17.51
CA PRO A 79 -3.43 -1.29 18.97
C PRO A 79 -2.03 -1.62 19.50
N ASP A 80 -1.82 -1.33 20.78
CA ASP A 80 -0.59 -1.70 21.45
C ASP A 80 -0.59 -3.22 21.71
N PRO A 81 0.38 -4.00 21.18
CA PRO A 81 0.46 -5.43 21.49
C PRO A 81 0.65 -5.75 22.99
N GLU A 82 1.08 -4.79 23.79
CA GLU A 82 1.31 -4.94 25.23
C GLU A 82 0.11 -4.49 26.09
N GLN A 83 -0.94 -3.89 25.49
CA GLN A 83 -2.16 -3.49 26.20
C GLN A 83 -3.37 -4.25 25.69
N ASP A 84 -4.23 -4.71 26.60
CA ASP A 84 -5.45 -5.46 26.27
C ASP A 84 -6.55 -4.59 25.61
N ASP A 85 -6.45 -3.26 25.72
CA ASP A 85 -7.40 -2.31 25.13
C ASP A 85 -7.20 -2.18 23.61
N THR A 86 -7.95 -2.97 22.84
CA THR A 86 -7.89 -3.01 21.37
C THR A 86 -9.05 -2.29 20.68
N THR A 87 -10.06 -1.87 21.44
CA THR A 87 -11.27 -1.21 20.95
C THR A 87 -11.04 0.31 20.89
N GLY A 88 -10.36 0.76 19.82
CA GLY A 88 -10.08 2.18 19.57
C GLY A 88 -11.30 3.03 19.30
N SER A 89 -12.22 3.14 20.27
CA SER A 89 -13.46 3.90 20.19
C SER A 89 -13.17 5.40 20.03
N ALA A 90 -14.10 6.13 19.41
CA ALA A 90 -14.02 7.58 19.26
C ALA A 90 -13.84 8.32 20.61
N GLU A 91 -14.40 7.77 21.70
CA GLU A 91 -14.25 8.33 23.05
C GLU A 91 -12.82 8.22 23.59
N GLN A 92 -12.06 7.24 23.09
CA GLN A 92 -10.65 7.00 23.44
C GLN A 92 -9.68 7.67 22.46
N ALA A 93 -10.16 8.49 21.52
CA ALA A 93 -9.33 9.15 20.51
C ALA A 93 -8.12 9.89 21.10
N ALA A 94 -8.29 10.55 22.26
CA ALA A 94 -7.19 11.22 22.94
C ALA A 94 -6.09 10.24 23.42
N LYS A 95 -6.48 9.08 23.95
CA LYS A 95 -5.57 8.01 24.38
C LYS A 95 -4.84 7.40 23.18
N VAL A 96 -5.57 7.13 22.09
CA VAL A 96 -4.99 6.64 20.83
C VAL A 96 -3.96 7.63 20.28
N ASN A 97 -4.32 8.93 20.21
CA ASN A 97 -3.44 9.96 19.71
C ASN A 97 -2.16 10.09 20.53
N ALA A 98 -2.28 10.09 21.87
CA ALA A 98 -1.13 10.12 22.77
C ALA A 98 -0.22 8.89 22.59
N GLY A 99 -0.80 7.69 22.54
CA GLY A 99 -0.05 6.45 22.35
C GLY A 99 0.68 6.37 21.00
N VAL A 100 0.02 6.79 19.93
CA VAL A 100 0.61 6.86 18.58
C VAL A 100 1.78 7.84 18.55
N LEU A 101 1.62 9.05 19.12
CA LEU A 101 2.68 10.05 19.19
C LEU A 101 3.87 9.56 20.02
N GLN A 102 3.62 8.93 21.17
CA GLN A 102 4.68 8.37 22.02
C GLN A 102 5.47 7.27 21.28
N ARG A 103 4.79 6.35 20.59
CA ARG A 103 5.43 5.30 19.79
C ARG A 103 6.23 5.86 18.62
N LEU A 104 5.71 6.90 17.96
CA LEU A 104 6.43 7.59 16.89
C LEU A 104 7.70 8.29 17.40
N GLN A 105 7.65 8.90 18.59
CA GLN A 105 8.83 9.47 19.24
C GLN A 105 9.87 8.39 19.55
N GLN A 106 9.44 7.27 20.15
CA GLN A 106 10.33 6.12 20.41
C GLN A 106 10.99 5.57 19.13
N LEU A 107 10.26 5.53 18.02
CA LEU A 107 10.80 5.13 16.73
C LEU A 107 11.78 6.15 16.14
N SER A 108 11.57 7.43 16.41
CA SER A 108 12.49 8.49 15.98
C SER A 108 13.79 8.50 16.78
N ASP A 109 13.74 8.12 18.05
CA ASP A 109 14.92 8.08 18.94
C ASP A 109 15.72 6.77 18.80
N ALA A 110 15.10 5.72 18.26
CA ALA A 110 15.76 4.44 18.06
C ALA A 110 16.86 4.55 16.97
N PRO A 111 18.08 4.02 17.22
CA PRO A 111 19.13 4.02 16.21
C PRO A 111 18.71 3.17 15.02
N LEU A 112 18.95 3.70 13.81
CA LEU A 112 18.73 2.97 12.57
C LEU A 112 19.68 1.77 12.49
N ASP A 113 19.15 0.60 12.11
CA ASP A 113 19.97 -0.60 11.94
C ASP A 113 21.03 -0.35 10.85
N PRO A 114 22.33 -0.43 11.17
CA PRO A 114 23.40 -0.16 10.22
C PRO A 114 23.47 -1.20 9.08
N ALA A 115 22.81 -2.36 9.25
CA ALA A 115 22.73 -3.41 8.25
C ALA A 115 21.66 -3.17 7.17
N LYS A 116 20.66 -2.32 7.42
CA LYS A 116 19.57 -2.01 6.47
C LYS A 116 19.22 -0.51 6.47
N PRO A 117 20.20 0.39 6.30
CA PRO A 117 19.90 1.81 6.17
C PRO A 117 19.07 1.98 4.89
N ASN A 118 17.88 2.55 5.01
CA ASN A 118 17.04 3.01 3.90
C ASN A 118 16.18 1.96 3.16
N GLN A 119 16.05 0.73 3.66
CA GLN A 119 15.04 -0.18 3.09
C GLN A 119 13.63 0.25 3.54
N THR A 120 12.72 0.46 2.59
CA THR A 120 11.32 0.78 2.88
C THR A 120 10.60 -0.44 3.45
N ALA A 121 9.93 -0.33 4.59
CA ALA A 121 9.20 -1.45 5.19
C ALA A 121 7.74 -1.58 4.72
N ILE A 122 7.39 -1.04 3.54
CA ILE A 122 6.02 -1.06 3.00
C ILE A 122 5.54 -2.50 2.76
N ALA A 123 6.37 -3.34 2.13
CA ALA A 123 6.01 -4.73 1.88
C ALA A 123 5.72 -5.50 3.18
N ALA A 124 6.58 -5.34 4.18
CA ALA A 124 6.40 -5.95 5.50
C ALA A 124 5.14 -5.43 6.22
N SER A 125 4.86 -4.13 6.08
CA SER A 125 3.67 -3.50 6.67
C SER A 125 2.37 -3.98 6.02
N LEU A 126 2.36 -4.17 4.69
CA LEU A 126 1.23 -4.77 3.98
C LEU A 126 1.00 -6.21 4.42
N SER A 127 2.05 -7.03 4.55
CA SER A 127 1.91 -8.41 5.06
C SER A 127 1.35 -8.43 6.49
N ARG A 128 1.87 -7.59 7.40
CA ARG A 128 1.35 -7.47 8.78
C ARG A 128 -0.11 -7.04 8.80
N SER A 129 -0.47 -6.08 7.97
CA SER A 129 -1.86 -5.60 7.81
C SER A 129 -2.79 -6.75 7.44
N LEU A 130 -2.41 -7.54 6.43
CA LEU A 130 -3.20 -8.68 5.96
C LEU A 130 -3.29 -9.80 6.98
N CYS A 131 -2.22 -10.08 7.73
CA CYS A 131 -2.27 -11.05 8.82
C CYS A 131 -3.25 -10.62 9.92
N PHE A 132 -3.23 -9.34 10.31
CA PHE A 132 -4.16 -8.81 11.30
C PHE A 132 -5.60 -8.86 10.79
N ILE A 133 -5.83 -8.40 9.56
CA ILE A 133 -7.16 -8.45 8.92
C ILE A 133 -7.66 -9.89 8.85
N ASN A 134 -6.81 -10.85 8.48
CA ASN A 134 -7.22 -12.26 8.42
C ASN A 134 -7.61 -12.80 9.80
N ARG A 135 -6.94 -12.37 10.87
CA ARG A 135 -7.36 -12.71 12.24
C ARG A 135 -8.70 -12.05 12.58
N ALA A 136 -8.85 -10.76 12.29
CA ALA A 136 -10.08 -10.01 12.58
C ALA A 136 -11.30 -10.55 11.80
N ILE A 137 -11.14 -10.91 10.52
CA ILE A 137 -12.21 -11.56 9.72
C ILE A 137 -12.61 -12.92 10.31
N ASN A 138 -11.66 -13.66 10.89
CA ASN A 138 -11.96 -14.94 11.52
C ASN A 138 -12.71 -14.78 12.86
N GLU A 139 -12.49 -13.67 13.56
CA GLU A 139 -13.23 -13.30 14.78
C GLU A 139 -14.63 -12.78 14.43
N GLU A 140 -14.71 -11.88 13.43
CA GLU A 140 -15.93 -11.21 12.97
C GLU A 140 -16.05 -11.33 11.43
N PRO A 141 -16.89 -12.24 10.92
CA PRO A 141 -16.96 -12.51 9.47
C PRO A 141 -17.60 -11.38 8.66
N ASP A 142 -18.44 -10.54 9.29
CA ASP A 142 -19.13 -9.42 8.64
C ASP A 142 -18.29 -8.12 8.61
N LEU A 143 -17.07 -8.18 9.14
CA LEU A 143 -16.14 -7.06 9.15
C LEU A 143 -15.77 -6.64 7.72
N ARG A 144 -15.81 -5.34 7.44
CA ARG A 144 -15.37 -4.78 6.15
C ARG A 144 -14.00 -4.10 6.31
N PRO A 145 -12.91 -4.84 6.06
CA PRO A 145 -11.58 -4.28 6.14
C PRO A 145 -11.20 -3.47 4.90
N ARG A 146 -10.46 -2.39 5.12
CA ARG A 146 -9.76 -1.64 4.07
C ARG A 146 -8.37 -1.23 4.55
N ILE A 147 -7.44 -1.12 3.62
CA ILE A 147 -6.08 -0.68 3.89
C ILE A 147 -5.89 0.69 3.24
N LEU A 148 -5.39 1.67 3.99
CA LEU A 148 -4.93 2.96 3.46
C LEU A 148 -3.42 3.07 3.65
N VAL A 149 -2.68 3.21 2.56
CA VAL A 149 -1.23 3.39 2.57
C VAL A 149 -0.92 4.86 2.26
N ILE A 150 -0.21 5.52 3.17
CA ILE A 150 0.36 6.85 2.93
C ILE A 150 1.87 6.66 2.74
N GLN A 151 2.34 6.83 1.51
CA GLN A 151 3.71 6.55 1.11
C GLN A 151 4.41 7.84 0.64
N LYS A 152 5.62 8.09 1.15
CA LYS A 152 6.50 9.18 0.67
C LYS A 152 7.78 8.65 0.04
N SER A 153 8.24 7.48 0.46
CA SER A 153 9.39 6.79 -0.11
C SER A 153 9.11 6.35 -1.56
N PRO A 154 10.13 6.37 -2.43
CA PRO A 154 10.02 5.84 -3.79
C PRO A 154 9.92 4.31 -3.77
N ASP A 155 9.44 3.76 -4.88
CA ASP A 155 9.33 2.31 -5.04
C ASP A 155 10.71 1.68 -5.21
N VAL A 156 10.93 0.57 -4.48
CA VAL A 156 12.17 -0.21 -4.57
C VAL A 156 11.88 -1.55 -5.24
N SER A 157 12.54 -1.82 -6.37
CA SER A 157 12.27 -3.03 -7.19
C SER A 157 12.46 -4.34 -6.44
N GLU A 158 13.30 -4.36 -5.40
CA GLU A 158 13.51 -5.55 -4.55
C GLU A 158 12.23 -6.03 -3.87
N HIS A 159 11.31 -5.11 -3.56
CA HIS A 159 10.08 -5.40 -2.82
C HIS A 159 8.92 -5.83 -3.71
N TYR A 160 9.08 -5.83 -5.03
CA TYR A 160 8.01 -6.13 -5.97
C TYR A 160 7.27 -7.44 -5.67
N ILE A 161 8.01 -8.53 -5.53
CA ILE A 161 7.40 -9.86 -5.33
C ILE A 161 6.59 -9.87 -4.04
N ALA A 162 7.14 -9.30 -2.97
CA ALA A 162 6.49 -9.25 -1.67
C ALA A 162 5.22 -8.37 -1.71
N ILE A 163 5.29 -7.20 -2.36
CA ILE A 163 4.14 -6.29 -2.50
C ILE A 163 3.06 -6.95 -3.37
N MET A 164 3.41 -7.52 -4.52
CA MET A 164 2.45 -8.19 -5.42
C MET A 164 1.77 -9.38 -4.75
N ASN A 165 2.52 -10.22 -4.02
CA ASN A 165 1.93 -11.31 -3.23
C ASN A 165 0.96 -10.79 -2.17
N GLY A 166 1.28 -9.65 -1.54
CA GLY A 166 0.38 -8.93 -0.64
C GLY A 166 -0.89 -8.46 -1.35
N ILE A 167 -0.77 -7.82 -2.52
CA ILE A 167 -1.90 -7.33 -3.32
C ILE A 167 -2.82 -8.48 -3.75
N PHE A 168 -2.29 -9.58 -4.27
CA PHE A 168 -3.10 -10.74 -4.66
C PHE A 168 -3.79 -11.38 -3.46
N SER A 169 -3.14 -11.37 -2.30
CA SER A 169 -3.73 -11.85 -1.04
C SER A 169 -4.85 -10.92 -0.57
N ALA A 170 -4.68 -9.59 -0.67
CA ALA A 170 -5.71 -8.59 -0.41
C ALA A 170 -6.91 -8.76 -1.34
N GLN A 171 -6.67 -8.93 -2.64
CA GLN A 171 -7.69 -9.17 -3.65
C GLN A 171 -8.49 -10.44 -3.35
N LYS A 172 -7.83 -11.55 -3.00
CA LYS A 172 -8.49 -12.81 -2.64
C LYS A 172 -9.37 -12.69 -1.39
N LYS A 173 -8.99 -11.81 -0.46
CA LYS A 173 -9.75 -11.50 0.76
C LYS A 173 -10.74 -10.34 0.59
N ASN A 174 -10.91 -9.83 -0.63
CA ASN A 174 -11.78 -8.69 -0.96
C ASN A 174 -11.49 -7.43 -0.11
N VAL A 175 -10.21 -7.18 0.17
CA VAL A 175 -9.75 -6.00 0.91
C VAL A 175 -9.30 -4.94 -0.08
N ALA A 176 -9.96 -3.78 -0.08
CA ALA A 176 -9.55 -2.65 -0.90
C ALA A 176 -8.26 -2.02 -0.35
N VAL A 177 -7.28 -1.80 -1.22
CA VAL A 177 -6.02 -1.11 -0.90
C VAL A 177 -6.04 0.28 -1.53
N ASP A 178 -6.22 1.28 -0.68
CA ASP A 178 -6.13 2.68 -1.05
C ASP A 178 -4.71 3.20 -0.84
N ALA A 179 -4.24 4.07 -1.72
CA ALA A 179 -2.92 4.64 -1.67
C ALA A 179 -2.94 6.16 -1.87
N CYS A 180 -2.28 6.87 -0.96
CA CYS A 180 -1.97 8.29 -1.03
C CYS A 180 -0.45 8.46 -1.17
N ILE A 181 0.00 8.93 -2.33
CA ILE A 181 1.43 9.09 -2.61
C ILE A 181 1.83 10.54 -2.40
N LEU A 182 2.73 10.79 -1.45
CA LEU A 182 3.34 12.09 -1.14
C LEU A 182 4.72 12.27 -1.81
N SER A 183 5.18 11.25 -2.54
CA SER A 183 6.42 11.33 -3.31
C SER A 183 6.24 12.21 -4.54
N THR A 184 7.34 12.80 -5.02
CA THR A 184 7.39 13.50 -6.32
C THR A 184 7.15 12.56 -7.49
N GLU A 185 7.47 11.28 -7.34
CA GLU A 185 7.30 10.25 -8.37
C GLU A 185 6.01 9.45 -8.16
N HIS A 186 5.46 8.89 -9.24
CA HIS A 186 4.33 7.98 -9.15
C HIS A 186 4.80 6.58 -8.77
N SER A 187 4.15 5.97 -7.77
CA SER A 187 4.35 4.56 -7.43
C SER A 187 3.56 3.65 -8.39
N SER A 188 4.27 2.83 -9.17
CA SER A 188 3.64 1.86 -10.07
C SER A 188 3.04 0.69 -9.27
N PHE A 189 3.68 0.31 -8.15
CA PHE A 189 3.19 -0.76 -7.29
C PHE A 189 1.85 -0.40 -6.65
N MET A 190 1.70 0.83 -6.15
CA MET A 190 0.46 1.27 -5.52
C MET A 190 -0.65 1.55 -6.54
N GLN A 191 -0.31 1.97 -7.76
CA GLN A 191 -1.28 2.02 -8.86
C GLN A 191 -1.85 0.63 -9.16
N GLN A 192 -0.99 -0.39 -9.31
CA GLN A 192 -1.43 -1.77 -9.50
C GLN A 192 -2.24 -2.28 -8.30
N ALA A 193 -1.84 -1.95 -7.07
CA ALA A 193 -2.54 -2.35 -5.85
C ALA A 193 -3.99 -1.86 -5.84
N ALA A 194 -4.17 -0.56 -6.07
CA ALA A 194 -5.48 0.06 -6.07
C ALA A 194 -6.35 -0.47 -7.23
N TYR A 195 -5.79 -0.63 -8.43
CA TYR A 195 -6.53 -1.20 -9.55
C TYR A 195 -7.00 -2.64 -9.31
N LEU A 196 -6.11 -3.52 -8.85
CA LEU A 196 -6.40 -4.95 -8.66
C LEU A 196 -7.38 -5.21 -7.50
N THR A 197 -7.36 -4.36 -6.48
CA THR A 197 -8.21 -4.49 -5.29
C THR A 197 -9.48 -3.64 -5.34
N GLY A 198 -9.66 -2.79 -6.35
CA GLY A 198 -10.76 -1.82 -6.42
C GLY A 198 -10.64 -0.66 -5.43
N GLY A 199 -9.41 -0.38 -4.97
CA GLY A 199 -9.08 0.78 -4.14
C GLY A 199 -8.85 2.04 -4.96
N ILE A 200 -8.52 3.14 -4.28
CA ILE A 200 -8.25 4.44 -4.88
C ILE A 200 -6.76 4.75 -4.79
N TYR A 201 -6.20 5.23 -5.91
CA TYR A 201 -4.85 5.79 -5.94
C TYR A 201 -4.98 7.29 -6.18
N TYR A 202 -4.33 8.08 -5.35
CA TYR A 202 -4.26 9.52 -5.57
C TYR A 202 -2.89 10.07 -5.15
N LYS A 203 -2.40 11.01 -5.95
CA LYS A 203 -1.20 11.77 -5.67
C LYS A 203 -1.60 13.24 -5.53
N PRO A 204 -1.57 13.80 -4.31
CA PRO A 204 -1.80 15.22 -4.09
C PRO A 204 -0.77 16.08 -4.83
N ASN A 205 -1.22 17.17 -5.45
CA ASN A 205 -0.32 18.16 -6.04
C ASN A 205 0.30 19.09 -4.97
N ASP A 206 -0.48 19.37 -3.93
CA ASP A 206 -0.04 20.15 -2.77
C ASP A 206 -0.26 19.34 -1.49
N HIS A 207 0.75 19.33 -0.63
CA HIS A 207 0.72 18.64 0.66
C HIS A 207 0.06 19.49 1.75
N SER A 208 -0.10 20.81 1.55
CA SER A 208 -0.70 21.70 2.54
C SER A 208 -2.17 21.34 2.84
N GLY A 209 -2.90 20.89 1.82
CA GLY A 209 -4.31 20.48 1.90
C GLY A 209 -4.53 18.99 2.18
N LEU A 210 -3.56 18.28 2.78
CA LEU A 210 -3.64 16.82 2.91
C LEU A 210 -4.92 16.33 3.62
N LEU A 211 -5.34 17.00 4.69
CA LEU A 211 -6.56 16.64 5.42
C LEU A 211 -7.81 16.67 4.51
N GLN A 212 -7.90 17.65 3.61
CA GLN A 212 -9.02 17.75 2.68
C GLN A 212 -9.06 16.54 1.75
N TYR A 213 -7.91 16.08 1.26
CA TYR A 213 -7.83 14.86 0.45
C TYR A 213 -8.19 13.60 1.26
N LEU A 214 -7.67 13.48 2.48
CA LEU A 214 -7.98 12.36 3.39
C LEU A 214 -9.49 12.23 3.63
N ILE A 215 -10.16 13.34 3.96
CA ILE A 215 -11.60 13.35 4.24
C ILE A 215 -12.43 13.14 2.97
N SER A 216 -12.12 13.84 1.88
CA SER A 216 -12.96 13.80 0.67
C SER A 216 -12.86 12.49 -0.11
N ILE A 217 -11.67 11.89 -0.16
CA ILE A 217 -11.40 10.71 -1.01
C ILE A 217 -11.47 9.42 -0.20
N TYR A 218 -10.85 9.39 0.99
CA TYR A 218 -10.57 8.14 1.70
C TYR A 218 -11.50 7.88 2.90
N LEU A 219 -12.20 8.89 3.42
CA LEU A 219 -13.16 8.70 4.50
C LEU A 219 -14.35 7.82 4.09
N PRO A 220 -15.00 8.02 2.92
CA PRO A 220 -16.15 7.24 2.51
C PRO A 220 -15.85 5.74 2.40
N ASP A 221 -16.76 4.92 2.88
CA ASP A 221 -16.73 3.46 2.74
C ASP A 221 -16.71 3.04 1.25
N PRO A 222 -16.05 1.93 0.87
CA PRO A 222 -16.07 1.40 -0.49
C PRO A 222 -17.46 1.31 -1.14
N SER A 223 -18.50 1.04 -0.35
CA SER A 223 -19.89 0.96 -0.83
C SER A 223 -20.42 2.31 -1.32
N MET A 224 -20.04 3.39 -0.64
CA MET A 224 -20.49 4.76 -0.93
C MET A 224 -19.70 5.42 -2.06
N ARG A 225 -18.54 4.88 -2.43
CA ARG A 225 -17.69 5.40 -3.51
C ARG A 225 -18.41 5.49 -4.85
N LYS A 226 -19.37 4.59 -5.11
CA LYS A 226 -20.18 4.59 -6.34
C LYS A 226 -21.10 5.81 -6.47
N LEU A 227 -21.42 6.46 -5.35
CA LEU A 227 -22.26 7.66 -5.30
C LEU A 227 -21.44 8.95 -5.44
N LEU A 228 -20.11 8.85 -5.32
CA LEU A 228 -19.20 9.99 -5.34
C LEU A 228 -18.39 9.99 -6.63
N LYS A 229 -18.17 11.18 -7.19
CA LYS A 229 -17.25 11.34 -8.33
C LYS A 229 -15.81 11.42 -7.81
N LEU A 230 -15.20 10.26 -7.67
CA LEU A 230 -13.82 10.11 -7.19
C LEU A 230 -12.81 10.16 -8.37
N PRO A 231 -11.53 10.46 -8.11
CA PRO A 231 -10.51 10.46 -9.15
C PRO A 231 -10.39 9.07 -9.80
N SER A 232 -10.47 9.03 -11.14
CA SER A 232 -10.20 7.83 -11.92
C SER A 232 -8.69 7.61 -12.07
N GLN A 233 -8.29 6.34 -12.19
CA GLN A 233 -6.94 5.98 -12.62
C GLN A 233 -6.95 5.79 -14.13
N ASP A 234 -6.31 6.69 -14.88
CA ASP A 234 -6.38 6.66 -16.35
C ASP A 234 -5.36 5.70 -16.98
N SER A 235 -4.19 5.49 -16.37
CA SER A 235 -3.17 4.58 -16.90
C SER A 235 -2.42 3.85 -15.79
N VAL A 236 -2.60 2.54 -15.71
CA VAL A 236 -1.84 1.66 -14.80
C VAL A 236 -0.81 0.90 -15.62
N ASP A 237 0.45 0.94 -15.19
CA ASP A 237 1.54 0.23 -15.85
C ASP A 237 1.65 -1.20 -15.31
N PHE A 238 1.32 -2.20 -16.14
CA PHE A 238 1.44 -3.63 -15.84
C PHE A 238 2.69 -4.28 -16.42
N ARG A 239 3.64 -3.48 -16.95
CA ARG A 239 4.87 -4.05 -17.49
C ARG A 239 5.61 -4.82 -16.40
N ALA A 240 6.03 -6.02 -16.75
CA ALA A 240 6.70 -6.90 -15.82
C ALA A 240 8.18 -6.50 -15.67
N MET A 241 8.77 -6.86 -14.54
CA MET A 241 10.19 -6.62 -14.30
C MET A 241 11.03 -7.86 -14.57
N CYS A 242 12.21 -7.63 -15.15
CA CYS A 242 13.20 -8.65 -15.40
C CYS A 242 13.85 -9.13 -14.09
N PHE A 243 13.97 -10.44 -13.88
CA PHE A 243 14.67 -10.99 -12.71
C PHE A 243 16.19 -10.81 -12.76
N CYS A 244 16.79 -10.47 -13.91
CA CYS A 244 18.23 -10.19 -14.04
C CYS A 244 18.61 -8.84 -13.43
N HIS A 245 17.96 -7.77 -13.89
CA HIS A 245 18.35 -6.38 -13.58
C HIS A 245 17.30 -5.65 -12.74
N ARG A 246 16.12 -6.23 -12.54
CA ARG A 246 14.97 -5.62 -11.83
C ARG A 246 14.45 -4.33 -12.48
N GLU A 247 14.64 -4.24 -13.79
CA GLU A 247 14.11 -3.18 -14.64
C GLU A 247 12.83 -3.63 -15.34
N VAL A 248 12.00 -2.64 -15.68
CA VAL A 248 10.74 -2.84 -16.39
C VAL A 248 11.01 -3.18 -17.86
N ILE A 249 10.42 -4.26 -18.36
CA ILE A 249 10.59 -4.73 -19.74
C ILE A 249 9.26 -4.91 -20.45
N SER A 250 9.22 -4.61 -21.76
CA SER A 250 8.04 -4.80 -22.62
C SER A 250 8.00 -6.18 -23.29
N THR A 251 9.17 -6.78 -23.53
CA THR A 251 9.32 -8.11 -24.15
C THR A 251 10.27 -8.94 -23.31
N ALA A 252 9.88 -10.16 -22.97
CA ALA A 252 10.62 -11.03 -22.06
C ALA A 252 10.71 -12.47 -22.57
N TYR A 253 11.77 -13.16 -22.19
CA TYR A 253 11.86 -14.62 -22.24
C TYR A 253 11.36 -15.20 -20.91
N VAL A 254 10.46 -16.17 -20.98
CA VAL A 254 9.85 -16.79 -19.79
C VAL A 254 10.44 -18.18 -19.58
N CYS A 255 10.86 -18.48 -18.35
CA CYS A 255 11.23 -19.85 -18.00
C CYS A 255 9.96 -20.74 -17.94
N PRO A 256 9.90 -21.87 -18.67
CA PRO A 256 8.71 -22.72 -18.67
C PRO A 256 8.44 -23.42 -17.34
N VAL A 257 9.44 -23.51 -16.45
CA VAL A 257 9.32 -24.20 -15.16
C VAL A 257 8.92 -23.23 -14.04
N CYS A 258 9.68 -22.15 -13.87
CA CYS A 258 9.49 -21.22 -12.74
C CYS A 258 8.78 -19.90 -13.11
N LEU A 259 8.40 -19.73 -14.39
CA LEU A 259 7.75 -18.52 -14.92
C LEU A 259 8.55 -17.21 -14.69
N SER A 260 9.84 -17.31 -14.36
CA SER A 260 10.73 -16.14 -14.24
C SER A 260 10.94 -15.47 -15.58
N LEU A 261 10.97 -14.13 -15.57
CA LEU A 261 11.07 -13.27 -16.74
C LEU A 261 12.49 -12.74 -16.92
N PHE A 262 13.02 -12.85 -18.14
CA PHE A 262 14.37 -12.42 -18.50
C PHE A 262 14.36 -11.47 -19.70
N CYS A 263 15.24 -10.47 -19.68
CA CYS A 263 15.40 -9.49 -20.76
C CYS A 263 16.06 -10.12 -22.01
N GLU A 264 16.91 -11.11 -21.81
CA GLU A 264 17.63 -11.82 -22.86
C GLU A 264 17.49 -13.32 -22.67
N PHE A 265 17.62 -14.08 -23.77
CA PHE A 265 17.61 -15.53 -23.70
C PHE A 265 18.85 -16.03 -22.95
N ARG A 266 18.63 -16.75 -21.85
CA ARG A 266 19.70 -17.47 -21.14
C ARG A 266 19.43 -18.97 -21.18
N PRO A 267 20.43 -19.79 -21.57
CA PRO A 267 20.26 -21.23 -21.69
C PRO A 267 20.06 -21.94 -20.35
N ILE A 268 20.44 -21.29 -19.24
CA ILE A 268 20.25 -21.78 -17.87
C ILE A 268 19.51 -20.70 -17.11
N CYS A 269 18.41 -21.07 -16.46
CA CYS A 269 17.63 -20.15 -15.64
C CYS A 269 18.39 -19.79 -14.37
N SER A 270 18.59 -18.49 -14.10
CA SER A 270 19.26 -18.03 -12.87
C SER A 270 18.43 -18.27 -11.61
N THR A 271 17.10 -18.41 -11.72
CA THR A 271 16.21 -18.61 -10.58
C THR A 271 16.11 -20.09 -10.16
N CYS A 272 15.90 -21.01 -11.10
CA CYS A 272 15.67 -22.42 -10.81
C CYS A 272 16.79 -23.37 -11.27
N GLY A 273 17.82 -22.87 -11.95
CA GLY A 273 18.96 -23.66 -12.42
C GLY A 273 18.67 -24.61 -13.59
N ILE A 274 17.42 -24.70 -14.06
CA ILE A 274 17.07 -25.60 -15.16
C ILE A 274 17.65 -25.10 -16.49
N ARG A 275 18.16 -26.03 -17.30
CA ARG A 275 18.60 -25.75 -18.67
C ARG A 275 17.39 -25.72 -19.60
N SER A 276 17.24 -24.65 -20.36
CA SER A 276 16.24 -24.58 -21.42
C SER A 276 16.67 -25.45 -22.59
N HIS A 277 15.85 -26.45 -22.92
CA HIS A 277 16.05 -27.29 -24.12
C HIS A 277 15.59 -26.61 -25.41
N ILE A 278 14.92 -25.46 -25.29
CA ILE A 278 14.41 -24.67 -26.42
C ILE A 278 15.49 -23.68 -26.83
N GLN A 279 16.00 -23.81 -28.05
CA GLN A 279 16.84 -22.77 -28.65
C GLN A 279 15.94 -21.67 -29.21
N PRO A 280 16.21 -20.38 -28.93
CA PRO A 280 15.46 -19.31 -29.55
C PRO A 280 15.70 -19.40 -31.05
N LYS A 281 14.62 -19.38 -31.84
CA LYS A 281 14.76 -19.16 -33.28
C LYS A 281 15.60 -17.90 -33.44
N LYS A 282 16.71 -17.99 -34.18
CA LYS A 282 17.46 -16.81 -34.62
C LYS A 282 16.50 -15.99 -35.48
N ASN A 283 15.72 -15.13 -34.86
CA ASN A 283 14.97 -14.11 -35.58
C ASN A 283 16.04 -13.18 -36.12
N GLY A 284 16.42 -13.42 -37.37
CA GLY A 284 17.13 -12.43 -38.16
C GLY A 284 16.41 -11.11 -38.00
N LEU A 285 17.20 -10.06 -37.73
CA LEU A 285 16.82 -8.66 -37.83
C LEU A 285 15.55 -8.49 -38.67
N HIS A 286 14.42 -8.20 -38.04
CA HIS A 286 13.28 -7.67 -38.77
C HIS A 286 13.75 -6.37 -39.40
N LYS A 287 14.20 -6.44 -40.67
CA LYS A 287 14.37 -5.27 -41.52
C LYS A 287 13.04 -4.55 -41.46
N LYS A 288 13.01 -3.38 -40.80
CA LYS A 288 11.94 -2.40 -40.94
C LYS A 288 11.70 -2.23 -42.44
N ARG A 289 10.62 -2.81 -42.98
CA ARG A 289 10.07 -2.35 -44.24
C ARG A 289 9.49 -0.98 -43.93
N LEU A 290 10.28 0.06 -44.21
CA LEU A 290 9.75 1.39 -44.45
C LEU A 290 8.67 1.24 -45.52
N ARG A 291 7.40 1.42 -45.14
CA ARG A 291 6.34 1.72 -46.11
C ARG A 291 6.62 3.14 -46.60
N VAL A 292 7.22 3.21 -47.77
CA VAL A 292 7.10 4.37 -48.65
C VAL A 292 5.93 4.06 -49.57
N ASP A 293 5.09 5.07 -49.74
CA ASP A 293 3.85 5.18 -50.53
C ASP A 293 2.56 4.66 -49.88
#